data_AF-A0A9E6K2V2-F1
#
_entry.id   AF-A0A9E6K2V2-F1
#
_cell.length_a   1.000
_cell.length_b   1.000
_cell.length_c   1.000
_cell.angle_alpha   90.00
_cell.angle_beta   90.00
_cell.angle_gamma   90.00
#
_symmetry.space_group_name_H-M   'P 1'
#
loop_
_entity.id
_entity.type
_entity.pdbx_description
1 polymer ?
#
loop_
_entity_poly.entity_id
_entity_poly.type
_entity_poly.pdbx_seq_one_letter_code
_entity_poly.pdbx_strand_id
1 'polypeptide(L)'
;MKLQVCMGKSCKERFGEYVLKRLENDKKNYHLDNVIIETCTCQGKCNEAPVIVIDGKIEVKMTGIKASKILMEKIKGKHRKMSESKKELHREDTDNDLENMYIGK
;
A
#
# COMPACT_ATOMS: atom_id res chain seq x y z
N MET A 1 0.90 3.74 -8.03
CA MET A 1 0.05 4.00 -6.84
C MET A 1 -0.16 5.50 -6.76
N LYS A 2 -1.37 5.96 -6.46
CA LYS A 2 -1.67 7.40 -6.38
C LYS A 2 -1.96 7.81 -4.94
N LEU A 3 -1.24 8.81 -4.45
CA LEU A 3 -1.42 9.40 -3.13
C LEU A 3 -1.62 10.90 -3.30
N GLN A 4 -2.68 11.43 -2.70
CA GLN A 4 -3.03 12.84 -2.77
C GLN A 4 -3.13 13.40 -1.35
N VAL A 5 -2.49 14.54 -1.08
CA VAL A 5 -2.58 15.21 0.22
C VAL A 5 -3.54 16.39 0.12
N CYS A 6 -4.56 16.42 0.99
CA CYS A 6 -5.50 17.53 1.02
C CYS A 6 -4.79 18.81 1.50
N MET A 7 -4.88 19.87 0.69
CA MET A 7 -4.26 21.17 1.00
C MET A 7 -5.29 22.27 1.30
N GLY A 8 -6.49 21.89 1.73
CA GLY A 8 -7.46 22.83 2.27
C GLY A 8 -6.97 23.49 3.58
N LYS A 9 -7.57 24.64 3.95
CA LYS A 9 -7.16 25.47 5.09
C LYS A 9 -6.88 24.66 6.36
N SER A 10 -7.84 23.87 6.83
CA SER A 10 -7.69 23.07 8.06
C SER A 10 -6.62 21.98 7.95
N CYS A 11 -6.37 21.43 6.75
CA CYS A 11 -5.28 20.47 6.55
C CYS A 11 -3.93 21.16 6.62
N LYS A 12 -3.76 22.35 6.02
CA LYS A 12 -2.54 23.14 6.14
C LYS A 12 -2.25 23.55 7.59
N GLU A 13 -3.24 24.08 8.30
CA GLU A 13 -3.12 24.49 9.71
C GLU A 13 -2.76 23.33 10.64
N ARG A 14 -3.15 22.10 10.29
CA ARG A 14 -2.86 20.89 11.08
C ARG A 14 -1.68 20.07 10.54
N PHE A 15 -0.69 20.72 9.93
CA PHE A 15 0.56 20.10 9.45
C PHE A 15 0.45 19.28 8.15
N GLY A 16 -0.53 19.56 7.28
CA GLY A 16 -0.67 18.90 5.98
C GLY A 16 0.56 19.08 5.06
N GLU A 17 1.21 20.24 5.10
CA GLU A 17 2.45 20.49 4.35
C GLU A 17 3.61 19.62 4.86
N TYR A 18 3.68 19.38 6.17
CA TYR A 18 4.67 18.49 6.74
C TYR A 18 4.42 17.04 6.31
N VAL A 19 3.16 16.59 6.28
CA VAL A 19 2.80 15.26 5.77
C VAL A 19 3.21 15.08 4.31
N LEU A 20 2.96 16.08 3.46
CA LEU A 20 3.40 16.05 2.06
C LEU A 20 4.93 15.93 1.96
N LYS A 21 5.68 16.84 2.60
CA LYS A 21 7.14 16.84 2.57
C LYS A 21 7.72 15.52 3.07
N ARG A 22 7.13 14.94 4.13
CA ARG A 22 7.55 13.64 4.66
C ARG A 22 7.38 12.54 3.62
N LEU A 23 6.24 12.48 2.94
CA LEU A 23 5.96 11.49 1.91
C LEU A 23 6.85 11.66 0.68
N GLU A 24 7.13 12.89 0.26
CA GLU A 24 8.07 13.19 -0.82
C GLU A 24 9.49 12.74 -0.46
N ASN A 25 9.93 13.00 0.77
CA ASN A 25 11.21 12.51 1.28
C ASN A 25 11.26 10.98 1.30
N ASP A 26 10.20 10.31 1.76
CA ASP A 26 10.13 8.85 1.73
C ASP A 26 10.19 8.32 0.29
N LYS A 27 9.45 8.93 -0.65
CA LYS A 27 9.52 8.55 -2.06
C LYS A 27 10.95 8.63 -2.60
N LYS A 28 11.67 9.71 -2.28
CA LYS A 28 13.05 9.91 -2.70
C LYS A 28 14.01 8.91 -2.04
N ASN A 29 13.91 8.73 -0.73
CA ASN A 29 14.81 7.90 0.06
C ASN A 29 14.66 6.40 -0.23
N TYR A 30 13.46 5.96 -0.60
CA TYR A 30 13.17 4.56 -0.89
C TYR A 30 13.01 4.26 -2.39
N HIS A 31 13.36 5.21 -3.26
CA HIS A 31 13.28 5.07 -4.73
C HIS A 31 11.93 4.55 -5.23
N LEU A 32 10.85 5.17 -4.75
CA LEU A 32 9.47 4.74 -5.02
C LEU A 32 8.91 5.37 -6.30
N ASP A 33 9.54 5.08 -7.44
CA ASP A 33 9.22 5.71 -8.73
C ASP A 33 7.79 5.42 -9.21
N ASN A 34 7.23 4.28 -8.81
CA ASN A 34 5.86 3.88 -9.11
C ASN A 34 4.79 4.55 -8.22
N VAL A 35 5.19 5.44 -7.30
CA VAL A 35 4.29 6.21 -6.44
C VAL A 35 4.18 7.65 -6.95
N ILE A 36 2.95 8.06 -7.27
CA ILE A 36 2.62 9.43 -7.62
C ILE A 36 2.10 10.11 -6.35
N ILE A 37 2.78 11.15 -5.92
CA ILE A 37 2.38 11.99 -4.79
C ILE A 37 1.98 13.35 -5.36
N GLU A 38 0.77 13.79 -5.07
CA GLU A 38 0.27 15.10 -5.49
C GLU A 38 -0.57 15.74 -4.38
N THR A 39 -1.03 16.96 -4.62
CA THR A 39 -1.98 17.64 -3.74
C THR A 39 -3.40 17.52 -4.29
N CYS A 40 -4.40 17.58 -3.41
CA CYS A 40 -5.80 17.63 -3.81
C CYS A 40 -6.57 18.73 -3.08
N THR A 41 -7.75 19.03 -3.62
CA THR A 41 -8.72 19.96 -3.05
C THR A 41 -9.36 19.39 -1.78
N CYS A 42 -10.12 20.23 -1.08
CA CYS A 42 -10.78 19.89 0.17
C CYS A 42 -11.67 18.63 0.02
N GLN A 43 -11.52 17.70 0.97
CA GLN A 43 -12.28 16.43 1.00
C GLN A 43 -13.47 16.46 1.98
N GLY A 44 -13.86 17.64 2.49
CA GLY A 44 -15.00 17.80 3.41
C GLY A 44 -14.82 17.24 4.82
N LYS A 45 -13.61 16.78 5.18
CA LYS A 45 -13.28 16.14 6.47
C LYS A 45 -12.43 17.04 7.38
N CYS A 46 -12.74 18.35 7.42
CA CYS A 46 -11.94 19.37 8.10
C CYS A 46 -11.72 19.09 9.60
N ASN A 47 -12.72 18.52 10.29
CA ASN A 47 -12.64 18.19 11.71
C ASN A 47 -11.62 17.07 12.00
N GLU A 48 -11.29 16.27 10.98
CA GLU A 48 -10.40 15.11 11.06
C GLU A 48 -9.12 15.32 10.26
N ALA A 49 -8.77 16.58 9.96
CA ALA A 49 -7.53 16.92 9.28
C ALA A 49 -6.28 16.58 10.13
N PRO A 50 -5.12 16.30 9.48
CA PRO A 50 -4.89 16.21 8.04
C PRO A 50 -5.51 14.98 7.36
N VAL A 51 -5.82 15.14 6.08
CA VAL A 51 -6.47 14.12 5.25
C VAL A 51 -5.59 13.80 4.04
N ILE A 52 -5.44 12.51 3.75
CA ILE A 52 -4.82 12.02 2.50
C ILE A 52 -5.79 11.09 1.78
N VAL A 53 -5.63 10.98 0.47
CA VAL A 53 -6.38 10.06 -0.39
C VAL A 53 -5.38 9.10 -1.00
N ILE A 54 -5.57 7.80 -0.83
CA ILE A 54 -4.69 6.78 -1.41
C ILE A 54 -5.50 5.85 -2.28
N ASP A 55 -5.21 5.84 -3.57
CA ASP A 55 -5.94 5.08 -4.60
C ASP A 55 -7.47 5.28 -4.46
N GLY A 56 -7.90 6.53 -4.25
CA GLY A 56 -9.32 6.92 -4.08
C GLY A 56 -9.89 6.75 -2.67
N LYS A 57 -9.18 6.09 -1.74
CA LYS A 57 -9.64 5.92 -0.35
C LYS A 57 -9.18 7.08 0.54
N ILE A 58 -10.12 7.68 1.27
CA ILE A 58 -9.86 8.77 2.22
C ILE A 58 -9.33 8.20 3.54
N GLU A 59 -8.21 8.73 4.00
CA GLU A 59 -7.59 8.42 5.28
C GLU A 59 -7.43 9.72 6.09
N VAL A 60 -7.94 9.72 7.31
CA VAL A 60 -8.07 10.92 8.16
C VAL A 60 -7.16 10.86 9.40
N LYS A 61 -7.00 12.01 10.07
CA LYS A 61 -6.14 12.22 11.25
C LYS A 61 -4.72 11.74 10.96
N MET A 62 -4.18 12.15 9.82
CA MET A 62 -2.85 11.76 9.38
C MET A 62 -1.76 12.53 10.10
N THR A 63 -0.70 11.82 10.44
CA THR A 63 0.58 12.38 10.88
C THR A 63 1.66 11.95 9.90
N GLY A 64 2.83 12.60 9.93
CA GLY A 64 3.95 12.20 9.07
C GLY A 64 4.32 10.71 9.25
N ILE A 65 4.38 10.24 10.50
CA ILE A 65 4.70 8.84 10.83
C ILE A 65 3.62 7.89 10.30
N LYS A 66 2.33 8.21 10.51
CA LYS A 66 1.22 7.36 10.07
C LYS A 66 1.17 7.28 8.54
N ALA A 67 1.39 8.41 7.86
CA ALA A 67 1.43 8.47 6.40
C ALA A 67 2.60 7.65 5.83
N SER A 68 3.82 7.80 6.39
CA SER A 68 4.98 6.97 6.03
C SER A 68 4.69 5.47 6.21
N LYS A 69 4.10 5.09 7.34
CA LYS A 69 3.77 3.68 7.63
C LYS A 69 2.81 3.12 6.58
N ILE A 70 1.70 3.81 6.30
CA ILE A 70 0.70 3.36 5.33
C ILE A 70 1.31 3.24 3.92
N LEU A 71 2.15 4.20 3.52
CA LEU A 71 2.87 4.16 2.25
C LEU A 71 3.69 2.86 2.13
N MET A 72 4.53 2.58 3.13
CA MET A 72 5.39 1.39 3.15
C MET A 72 4.59 0.08 3.19
N GLU A 73 3.52 0.03 3.97
CA GLU A 73 2.62 -1.13 4.05
C GLU A 73 1.95 -1.42 2.70
N LYS A 74 1.49 -0.38 1.99
CA LYS A 74 0.86 -0.55 0.66
C LYS A 74 1.85 -0.99 -0.41
N ILE A 75 3.11 -0.55 -0.34
CA ILE A 75 4.16 -0.99 -1.27
C ILE A 75 4.52 -2.46 -1.02
N LYS A 76 4.76 -2.83 0.25
CA LYS A 76 5.07 -4.22 0.65
C LYS A 76 3.90 -5.17 0.38
N GLY A 77 2.66 -4.74 0.64
CA GLY A 77 1.46 -5.53 0.40
C GLY A 77 1.21 -5.84 -1.09
N LYS A 78 1.70 -4.99 -2.00
CA LYS A 78 1.64 -5.25 -3.44
C LYS A 78 2.61 -6.34 -3.90
N HIS A 79 3.73 -6.55 -3.20
CA HIS A 79 4.64 -7.66 -3.49
C HIS A 79 4.04 -9.04 -3.15
N ARG A 80 3.18 -9.12 -2.13
CA ARG A 80 2.57 -10.40 -1.73
C ARG A 80 1.54 -10.93 -2.74
N LYS A 81 0.80 -10.04 -3.41
CA LYS A 81 -0.21 -10.45 -4.41
C LYS A 81 0.38 -10.91 -5.74
N MET A 82 1.68 -10.68 -5.99
CA MET A 82 2.37 -11.16 -7.19
C MET A 82 2.95 -12.58 -7.03
N SER A 83 3.10 -13.06 -5.78
CA SER A 83 3.55 -14.43 -5.49
C SER A 83 2.44 -15.48 -5.44
N GLU A 84 1.17 -15.06 -5.43
CA GLU A 84 0.02 -15.98 -5.39
C GLU A 84 -0.44 -16.40 -6.79
N SER A 85 -0.26 -15.58 -7.83
CA SER A 85 -0.64 -15.91 -9.21
C SER A 85 0.36 -16.80 -9.98
N LYS A 86 1.51 -17.16 -9.38
CA LYS A 86 2.53 -18.01 -10.02
C LYS A 86 2.53 -19.47 -9.51
N LYS A 87 1.57 -19.84 -8.65
CA LYS A 87 1.49 -21.20 -8.08
C LYS A 87 0.50 -22.14 -8.78
N GLU A 88 -0.30 -21.66 -9.73
CA GLU A 88 -1.36 -22.46 -10.38
C GLU A 88 -0.99 -23.03 -11.77
N LEU A 89 0.28 -22.98 -12.22
CA LEU A 89 0.64 -23.46 -13.57
C LEU A 89 1.80 -24.46 -13.63
N HIS A 90 2.06 -25.23 -12.57
CA HIS A 90 2.95 -26.39 -12.67
C HIS A 90 2.51 -27.46 -11.68
N ARG A 91 1.61 -28.35 -12.14
CA ARG A 91 1.45 -29.72 -11.66
C ARG A 91 0.53 -30.48 -12.63
N GLU A 92 1.08 -30.76 -13.81
CA GLU A 92 0.71 -31.92 -14.59
C GLU A 92 1.96 -32.82 -14.67
N ASP A 93 1.70 -34.10 -14.40
CA ASP A 93 2.45 -35.30 -14.79
C ASP A 93 3.81 -35.59 -14.14
N THR A 94 3.78 -36.55 -13.21
CA THR A 94 4.67 -37.73 -13.06
C THR A 94 4.12 -38.54 -11.87
N ASP A 95 3.41 -39.63 -12.09
CA ASP A 95 3.86 -40.99 -12.44
C ASP A 95 4.01 -41.91 -11.21
N ASN A 96 3.40 -43.08 -11.39
CA ASN A 96 3.73 -44.38 -10.83
C ASN A 96 3.42 -44.71 -9.37
N ASP A 97 2.28 -45.39 -9.24
CA ASP A 97 2.08 -46.62 -8.47
C ASP A 97 3.36 -47.40 -8.16
N LEU A 98 3.77 -47.42 -6.89
CA LEU A 98 4.70 -48.41 -6.34
C LEU A 98 4.57 -48.47 -4.81
N GLU A 99 3.37 -48.75 -4.31
CA GLU A 99 3.22 -49.19 -2.90
C GLU A 99 1.90 -49.95 -2.70
N ASN A 100 1.89 -51.23 -3.06
CA ASN A 100 1.01 -52.23 -2.45
C ASN A 100 1.61 -53.63 -2.64
N MET A 101 2.72 -53.85 -1.96
CA MET A 101 3.35 -55.15 -1.79
C MET A 101 3.51 -55.34 -0.26
N TYR A 102 2.68 -56.23 0.33
CA TYR A 102 2.58 -56.62 1.75
C TYR A 102 1.92 -55.57 2.68
N ILE A 103 0.72 -55.77 3.26
CA ILE A 103 0.28 -56.74 4.30
C ILE A 103 -1.27 -56.68 4.25
N GLY A 104 -2.07 -57.74 4.06
CA GLY A 104 -2.21 -58.94 4.88
C GLY A 104 -3.65 -59.06 5.42
N LYS A 105 -4.50 -59.82 4.72
CA LYS A 105 -5.51 -60.75 5.27
C LYS A 105 -6.23 -61.51 4.15
#